data_AF-A0ABC8QI54-F1
#
_entry.id   AF-A0ABC8QI54-F1
#
_cell.length_a   1.000
_cell.length_b   1.000
_cell.length_c   1.000
_cell.angle_alpha   90.00
_cell.angle_beta   90.00
_cell.angle_gamma   90.00
#
_symmetry.space_group_name_H-M   'P 1'
#
loop_
_entity.id
_entity.type
_entity.pdbx_description
1 polymer ?
#
loop_
_entity_poly.entity_id
_entity_poly.type
_entity_poly.pdbx_seq_one_letter_code
_entity_poly.pdbx_strand_id
1 'polypeptide(L)'
;MPPAAARFEIATLPERNDEGVPGPTDYVALIAAIRPQGPDNAIIANQPRIGEAAAVPEAFLRAWLSEAEKDALQRAAAPGGTAYNIRALTSQAAKRAIAVPLNAGEWVLYIEYVAP
;
A
#
# COMPACT_ATOMS: atom_id res chain seq x y z
N MET A 1 5.55 -15.40 -15.56
CA MET A 1 4.10 -15.23 -15.79
C MET A 1 3.72 -13.84 -15.32
N PRO A 2 2.95 -13.04 -16.09
CA PRO A 2 2.42 -11.78 -15.60
C PRO A 2 1.34 -12.01 -14.52
N PRO A 3 1.07 -11.03 -13.63
CA PRO A 3 0.10 -11.18 -12.55
C PRO A 3 -1.33 -11.33 -13.10
N ALA A 4 -2.15 -12.18 -12.47
CA ALA A 4 -3.50 -12.49 -12.94
C ALA A 4 -4.49 -11.32 -12.81
N ALA A 5 -4.22 -10.37 -11.92
CA ALA A 5 -4.86 -9.05 -11.85
C ALA A 5 -4.01 -8.15 -10.94
N ALA A 6 -3.67 -6.95 -11.42
CA ALA A 6 -3.03 -5.91 -10.63
C ALA A 6 -3.63 -4.58 -11.03
N ARG A 7 -4.16 -3.83 -10.06
CA ARG A 7 -4.54 -2.43 -10.23
C ARG A 7 -3.71 -1.59 -9.27
N PHE A 8 -3.07 -0.56 -9.77
CA PHE A 8 -2.22 0.29 -8.95
C PHE A 8 -2.34 1.75 -9.37
N GLU A 9 -2.03 2.63 -8.44
CA GLU A 9 -2.02 4.07 -8.62
C GLU A 9 -0.89 4.67 -7.78
N ILE A 10 -0.12 5.57 -8.39
CA ILE A 10 0.76 6.47 -7.64
C ILE A 10 -0.08 7.70 -7.29
N ALA A 11 -0.23 7.94 -6.00
CA ALA A 11 -0.95 9.07 -5.46
C ALA A 11 0.02 10.01 -4.75
N THR A 12 -0.25 11.30 -4.86
CA THR A 12 0.54 12.36 -4.28
C THR A 12 -0.35 13.32 -3.50
N LEU A 13 0.09 13.82 -2.34
CA LEU A 13 -0.65 14.84 -1.61
C LEU A 13 0.10 16.18 -1.59
N PRO A 14 -0.60 17.31 -1.81
CA PRO A 14 -1.98 17.39 -2.30
C PRO A 14 -2.09 16.85 -3.74
N GLU A 15 -3.27 16.34 -4.12
CA GLU A 15 -3.51 15.78 -5.47
C GLU A 15 -3.73 16.85 -6.55
N ARG A 16 -4.17 18.03 -6.14
CA ARG A 16 -4.37 19.18 -7.01
C ARG A 16 -3.52 20.33 -6.51
N ASN A 17 -2.84 20.96 -7.45
CA ASN A 17 -2.13 22.20 -7.24
C ASN A 17 -2.93 23.28 -7.96
N ASP A 18 -3.67 24.10 -7.21
CA ASP A 18 -4.30 25.27 -7.82
C ASP A 18 -3.22 26.28 -8.22
N GLU A 19 -3.36 26.79 -9.45
CA GLU A 19 -2.50 27.65 -10.31
C GLU A 19 -1.04 27.97 -9.90
N GLY A 20 -0.06 27.45 -10.67
CA GLY A 20 1.32 28.00 -10.75
C GLY A 20 2.54 27.07 -10.55
N VAL A 21 2.34 25.74 -10.46
CA VAL A 21 3.30 24.58 -10.44
C VAL A 21 4.81 24.89 -10.32
N PRO A 22 5.52 24.47 -9.23
CA PRO A 22 5.75 23.06 -8.85
C PRO A 22 5.52 22.75 -7.36
N GLY A 23 5.13 21.55 -6.89
CA GLY A 23 4.85 20.24 -7.47
C GLY A 23 4.20 19.32 -6.39
N PRO A 24 3.71 18.11 -6.73
CA PRO A 24 2.99 17.26 -5.80
C PRO A 24 3.94 16.37 -4.98
N THR A 25 4.53 16.86 -3.88
CA THR A 25 5.68 16.13 -3.27
C THR A 25 5.82 16.20 -1.75
N ASP A 26 4.82 16.64 -0.98
CA ASP A 26 4.92 16.44 0.48
C ASP A 26 4.71 14.97 0.83
N TYR A 27 3.86 14.30 0.05
CA TYR A 27 3.55 12.90 0.24
C TYR A 27 3.45 12.18 -1.09
N VAL A 28 4.16 11.06 -1.25
CA VAL A 28 4.09 10.20 -2.44
C VAL A 28 3.91 8.75 -2.01
N ALA A 29 2.83 8.11 -2.47
CA ALA A 29 2.56 6.70 -2.19
C ALA A 29 2.09 5.94 -3.43
N LEU A 30 2.48 4.67 -3.53
CA LEU A 30 1.88 3.68 -4.42
C LEU A 30 0.82 2.89 -3.64
N ILE A 31 -0.38 2.82 -4.19
CA ILE A 31 -1.45 1.95 -3.71
C ILE A 31 -1.69 0.88 -4.77
N ALA A 32 -1.78 -0.39 -4.37
CA ALA A 32 -2.05 -1.47 -5.31
C ALA A 32 -2.97 -2.52 -4.71
N ALA A 33 -3.86 -3.09 -5.53
CA ALA A 33 -4.57 -4.33 -5.26
C ALA A 33 -4.03 -5.40 -6.20
N ILE A 34 -3.54 -6.51 -5.65
CA ILE A 34 -2.83 -7.55 -6.40
C ILE A 34 -3.30 -8.95 -6.02
N ARG A 35 -3.16 -9.87 -6.97
CA ARG A 35 -3.25 -11.32 -6.74
C ARG A 35 -1.95 -12.00 -7.17
N PRO A 36 -0.96 -12.13 -6.27
CA PRO A 36 0.32 -12.76 -6.55
C PRO A 36 0.15 -14.19 -7.08
N GLN A 37 1.06 -14.64 -7.93
CA GLN A 37 1.02 -15.99 -8.50
C GLN A 37 2.21 -16.82 -8.00
N GLY A 38 2.04 -18.13 -7.90
CA GLY A 38 3.11 -19.03 -7.49
C GLY A 38 3.69 -18.68 -6.10
N PRO A 39 5.03 -18.61 -5.94
CA PRO A 39 5.65 -18.43 -4.64
C PRO A 39 5.54 -17.02 -4.07
N ASP A 40 5.11 -16.02 -4.87
CA ASP A 40 5.13 -14.61 -4.48
C ASP A 40 4.26 -14.33 -3.24
N ASN A 41 3.15 -15.05 -3.10
CA ASN A 41 2.30 -14.99 -1.90
C ASN A 41 3.08 -15.36 -0.62
N ALA A 42 3.91 -16.40 -0.71
CA ALA A 42 4.76 -16.82 0.41
C ALA A 42 5.91 -15.83 0.66
N ILE A 43 6.47 -15.22 -0.40
CA ILE A 43 7.51 -14.19 -0.28
C ILE A 43 7.02 -13.00 0.54
N ILE A 44 5.79 -12.53 0.26
CA ILE A 44 5.15 -11.43 1.01
C ILE A 44 4.84 -11.88 2.44
N ALA A 45 4.22 -13.05 2.63
CA ALA A 45 3.82 -13.55 3.94
C ALA A 45 5.01 -13.89 4.87
N ASN A 46 6.20 -14.14 4.33
CA ASN A 46 7.43 -14.38 5.08
C ASN A 46 8.13 -13.08 5.53
N GLN A 47 7.65 -11.91 5.12
CA GLN A 47 8.19 -10.65 5.62
C GLN A 47 7.82 -10.44 7.10
N PRO A 48 8.59 -9.63 7.85
CA PRO A 48 8.24 -9.28 9.22
C PRO A 48 6.86 -8.62 9.30
N ARG A 49 6.12 -8.88 10.37
CA ARG A 49 4.90 -8.11 10.68
C ARG A 49 5.24 -6.63 10.87
N ILE A 50 4.30 -5.73 10.57
CA ILE A 50 4.50 -4.31 10.89
C ILE A 50 4.57 -4.15 12.42
N GLY A 51 5.55 -3.40 12.91
CA GLY A 51 5.61 -2.92 14.29
C GLY A 51 5.10 -1.49 14.44
N GLU A 52 4.81 -0.81 13.33
CA GLU A 52 4.39 0.58 13.28
C GLU A 52 2.86 0.68 13.43
N ALA A 53 2.39 1.55 14.33
CA ALA A 53 0.97 1.74 14.65
C ALA A 53 0.27 2.78 13.76
N ALA A 54 0.98 3.39 12.80
CA ALA A 54 0.40 4.45 11.99
C ALA A 54 -0.57 3.89 10.94
N ALA A 55 -1.81 4.38 10.95
CA ALA A 55 -2.80 4.07 9.93
C ALA A 55 -2.36 4.58 8.54
N VAL A 56 -2.93 3.99 7.49
CA VAL A 56 -2.86 4.56 6.15
C VAL A 56 -3.74 5.81 6.11
N PRO A 57 -3.25 6.98 5.66
CA PRO A 57 -4.07 8.18 5.60
C PRO A 57 -5.30 7.95 4.70
N GLU A 58 -6.47 8.41 5.14
CA GLU A 58 -7.73 8.24 4.40
C GLU A 58 -7.66 8.81 2.99
N ALA A 59 -6.90 9.90 2.81
CA ALA A 59 -6.66 10.50 1.52
C ALA A 59 -6.13 9.49 0.50
N PHE A 60 -5.34 8.47 0.90
CA PHE A 60 -4.81 7.44 0.01
C PHE A 60 -5.76 6.29 -0.31
N LEU A 61 -6.93 6.22 0.33
CA LEU A 61 -7.94 5.20 0.07
C LEU A 61 -8.68 5.50 -1.24
N ARG A 62 -8.16 4.96 -2.34
CA ARG A 62 -8.65 5.24 -3.70
C ARG A 62 -10.11 4.83 -3.87
N ALA A 63 -10.86 5.58 -4.67
CA ALA A 63 -12.28 5.30 -4.96
C ALA A 63 -12.49 3.93 -5.63
N TRP A 64 -11.49 3.42 -6.33
CA TRP A 64 -11.56 2.13 -7.01
C TRP A 64 -11.26 0.93 -6.12
N LEU A 65 -10.74 1.14 -4.91
CA LEU A 65 -10.65 0.07 -3.93
C LEU A 65 -12.07 -0.33 -3.50
N SER A 66 -12.29 -1.62 -3.37
CA SER A 66 -13.45 -2.17 -2.67
C SER A 66 -13.45 -1.75 -1.21
N GLU A 67 -14.63 -1.79 -0.58
CA GLU A 67 -14.76 -1.48 0.85
C GLU A 67 -13.89 -2.43 1.72
N ALA A 68 -13.79 -3.70 1.34
CA ALA A 68 -12.93 -4.66 2.03
C ALA A 68 -11.44 -4.28 1.97
N GLU A 69 -10.96 -3.75 0.84
CA GLU A 69 -9.58 -3.29 0.69
C GLU A 69 -9.31 -2.01 1.50
N LYS A 70 -10.25 -1.05 1.50
CA LYS A 70 -10.15 0.17 2.30
C LYS A 70 -10.10 -0.16 3.79
N ASP A 71 -11.02 -1.01 4.25
CA ASP A 71 -11.09 -1.51 5.62
C ASP A 71 -9.79 -2.21 6.04
N ALA A 72 -9.22 -3.04 5.16
CA ALA A 72 -7.99 -3.76 5.42
C ALA A 72 -6.80 -2.81 5.61
N LEU A 73 -6.68 -1.78 4.76
CA LEU A 73 -5.65 -0.74 4.91
C LEU A 73 -5.82 0.07 6.20
N GLN A 74 -7.04 0.46 6.55
CA GLN A 74 -7.32 1.21 7.78
C GLN A 74 -7.01 0.40 9.04
N ARG A 75 -7.33 -0.90 9.03
CA ARG A 75 -7.11 -1.80 10.18
C ARG A 75 -5.72 -2.42 10.22
N ALA A 76 -4.87 -2.19 9.20
CA ALA A 76 -3.54 -2.78 9.08
C ALA A 76 -2.66 -2.60 10.34
N ALA A 77 -2.77 -1.43 10.98
CA ALA A 77 -2.00 -1.06 12.17
C ALA A 77 -2.78 -1.13 13.48
N ALA A 78 -4.04 -1.58 13.45
CA ALA A 78 -4.87 -1.74 14.64
C ALA A 78 -4.50 -3.03 15.42
N PRO A 79 -4.80 -3.12 16.72
CA PRO A 79 -4.66 -4.37 17.47
C PRO A 79 -5.45 -5.52 16.82
N GLY A 80 -4.76 -6.63 16.51
CA GLY A 80 -5.35 -7.76 15.78
C GLY A 80 -5.34 -7.60 14.24
N GLY A 81 -4.90 -6.45 13.74
CA GLY A 81 -4.59 -6.22 12.33
C GLY A 81 -3.46 -7.13 11.84
N THR A 82 -3.54 -7.48 10.57
CA THR A 82 -2.60 -8.39 9.91
C THR A 82 -1.95 -7.64 8.77
N ALA A 83 -0.74 -7.14 8.96
CA ALA A 83 0.03 -6.47 7.91
C ALA A 83 1.50 -6.88 7.97
N TYR A 84 2.18 -6.81 6.83
CA TYR A 84 3.57 -7.21 6.66
C TYR A 84 4.40 -6.03 6.14
N ASN A 85 5.60 -5.86 6.70
CA ASN A 85 6.56 -4.84 6.29
C ASN A 85 7.33 -5.33 5.05
N ILE A 86 6.95 -4.85 3.88
CA ILE A 86 7.52 -5.26 2.60
C ILE A 86 8.62 -4.32 2.09
N ARG A 87 9.21 -3.47 2.94
CA ARG A 87 10.29 -2.55 2.54
C ARG A 87 11.49 -3.25 1.90
N ALA A 88 11.80 -4.48 2.32
CA ALA A 88 12.88 -5.27 1.72
C ALA A 88 12.56 -5.75 0.30
N LEU A 89 11.30 -5.71 -0.13
CA LEU A 89 10.84 -6.13 -1.45
C LEU A 89 10.77 -4.96 -2.45
N THR A 90 10.96 -3.71 -1.99
CA THR A 90 10.95 -2.53 -2.85
C THR A 90 12.35 -2.24 -3.38
N SER A 91 12.46 -1.97 -4.69
CA SER A 91 13.74 -1.62 -5.34
C SER A 91 14.20 -0.19 -5.04
N GLN A 92 13.27 0.69 -4.67
CA GLN A 92 13.55 2.04 -4.17
C GLN A 92 13.31 2.08 -2.66
N ALA A 93 14.10 2.86 -1.94
CA ALA A 93 13.91 3.02 -0.50
C ALA A 93 12.54 3.67 -0.22
N ALA A 94 11.69 2.96 0.52
CA ALA A 94 10.40 3.46 0.98
C ALA A 94 10.47 3.82 2.47
N LYS A 95 9.87 4.95 2.87
CA LYS A 95 9.70 5.33 4.28
C LYS A 95 8.88 4.27 5.01
N ARG A 96 7.79 3.83 4.38
CA ARG A 96 6.91 2.76 4.86
C ARG A 96 6.42 1.93 3.67
N ALA A 97 6.40 0.61 3.79
CA ALA A 97 5.86 -0.26 2.76
C ALA A 97 5.16 -1.43 3.43
N ILE A 98 3.85 -1.55 3.20
CA ILE A 98 3.02 -2.56 3.85
C ILE A 98 2.23 -3.36 2.82
N ALA A 99 2.07 -4.64 3.13
CA ALA A 99 1.16 -5.55 2.45
C ALA A 99 0.14 -6.08 3.44
N VAL A 100 -1.13 -6.01 3.09
CA VAL A 100 -2.24 -6.50 3.91
C VAL A 100 -2.90 -7.65 3.14
N PRO A 101 -2.93 -8.88 3.69
CA PRO A 101 -3.63 -9.97 3.05
C PRO A 101 -5.13 -9.74 3.12
N LEU A 102 -5.80 -10.11 2.06
CA LEU A 102 -7.25 -10.21 1.93
C LEU A 102 -7.61 -11.70 1.79
N ASN A 103 -8.88 -11.98 1.47
CA ASN A 103 -9.35 -13.33 1.21
C ASN A 103 -8.73 -13.90 -0.09
N ALA A 104 -8.72 -15.23 -0.24
CA ALA A 104 -8.37 -15.92 -1.48
C ALA A 104 -6.98 -15.60 -2.09
N GLY A 105 -6.00 -15.18 -1.26
CA GLY A 105 -4.65 -14.85 -1.73
C GLY A 105 -4.54 -13.50 -2.44
N GLU A 106 -5.52 -12.63 -2.25
CA GLU A 106 -5.47 -11.24 -2.68
C GLU A 106 -4.76 -10.38 -1.63
N TRP A 107 -4.16 -9.27 -2.07
CA TRP A 107 -3.43 -8.36 -1.21
C TRP A 107 -3.69 -6.92 -1.62
N VAL A 108 -3.75 -6.04 -0.62
CA VAL A 108 -3.65 -4.61 -0.84
C VAL A 108 -2.31 -4.12 -0.31
N LEU A 109 -1.61 -3.36 -1.14
CA LEU A 109 -0.31 -2.79 -0.86
C LEU A 109 -0.43 -1.28 -0.69
N TYR A 110 0.37 -0.76 0.23
CA TYR A 110 0.56 0.66 0.42
C TYR A 110 2.06 0.93 0.63
N ILE A 111 2.66 1.69 -0.28
CA ILE A 111 4.10 1.98 -0.28
C ILE A 111 4.29 3.48 -0.32
N GLU A 112 4.81 4.04 0.77
CA GLU A 112 5.06 5.44 0.98
C GLU A 112 6.55 5.74 0.78
N TYR A 113 6.84 6.58 -0.20
CA TYR A 113 8.21 6.98 -0.56
C TYR A 113 8.61 8.29 0.11
N VAL A 114 7.68 9.25 0.13
CA VAL A 114 7.86 10.57 0.75
C VAL A 114 6.65 10.83 1.62
N ALA A 115 6.84 11.36 2.83
CA ALA A 115 5.79 11.90 3.68
C ALA A 115 6.39 12.97 4.61
N PRO A 116 5.59 13.94 5.10
CA PRO A 116 6.05 15.00 6.00
C PRO A 116 6.72 14.49 7.28
#